data_AF-A0A0Q8QTM6-F1
#
_entry.id   AF-A0A0Q8QTM6-F1
#
_cell.length_a   1.000
_cell.length_b   1.000
_cell.length_c   1.000
_cell.angle_alpha   90.00
_cell.angle_beta   90.00
_cell.angle_gamma   90.00
#
_symmetry.space_group_name_H-M   'P 1'
#
loop_
_entity.id
_entity.type
_entity.pdbx_description
1 polymer ?
#
loop_
_entity_poly.entity_id
_entity_poly.type
_entity_poly.pdbx_seq_one_letter_code
_entity_poly.pdbx_strand_id
1 'polypeptide(L)'
;MSFSRRDATRWLFAAPAAALALKPGIAATIKPDHPHSKWAGVQVGLNVPYSFGTRTALDAEQVLERTVALGISSVELRIQPIEISLGLPRELVLGPAPSDYKAVYYPKGDAPAILPAAPGRAVLTQADFDAYDAGAIKRRAWRLALPIRSVERVRRMYDAAGVKIDIVKFDGINDFEGEEMDYMFNIAKAIGARAISGEMSIPAIPNLAKAADKHRFMVGLHNHLPITPAMWEDAFRQSRYLGANLDIGHFLAGNQMSPVPFITEHHARITHLHVKDKTLANVNVDFGKGDTPVREILQLIRDKRWNIPATIEYEIPLAPDTDRDAEVRKAIDYCRLCLVD
;
A
#
# COMPACT_ATOMS: atom_id res chain seq x y z
N MET A 1 25.88 44.68 38.30
CA MET A 1 24.78 45.16 39.15
C MET A 1 23.79 44.03 39.32
N SER A 2 23.63 43.55 40.55
CA SER A 2 22.77 42.42 40.91
C SER A 2 21.32 42.87 41.10
N PHE A 3 20.36 42.10 40.61
CA PHE A 3 18.97 42.25 41.02
C PHE A 3 18.60 41.16 42.03
N SER A 4 18.28 41.61 43.23
CA SER A 4 17.88 40.83 44.39
C SER A 4 16.36 40.72 44.48
N ARG A 5 15.91 39.56 44.96
CA ARG A 5 14.53 39.20 45.28
C ARG A 5 14.06 39.94 46.53
N ARG A 6 13.07 40.82 46.40
CA ARG A 6 12.02 41.17 47.40
C ARG A 6 11.12 42.26 46.81
N ASP A 7 9.84 42.18 47.17
CA ASP A 7 8.74 43.10 46.85
C ASP A 7 8.10 42.84 45.46
N ALA A 8 6.79 42.63 45.29
CA ALA A 8 5.68 42.79 46.20
C ALA A 8 4.53 41.86 45.80
N THR A 9 4.05 41.14 46.80
CA THR A 9 2.75 40.49 46.90
C THR A 9 1.63 41.53 46.90
N ARG A 10 0.58 41.32 46.11
CA ARG A 10 -0.77 41.81 46.39
C ARG A 10 -1.77 40.66 46.24
N TRP A 11 -2.13 40.10 47.41
CA TRP A 11 -3.46 39.79 47.92
C TRP A 11 -4.64 39.94 46.94
N LEU A 12 -5.70 39.14 46.92
CA LEU A 12 -6.19 37.93 47.60
C LEU A 12 -7.63 37.85 47.05
N PHE A 13 -8.16 36.70 46.64
CA PHE A 13 -9.56 36.37 46.93
C PHE A 13 -9.78 34.85 46.90
N ALA A 14 -10.20 34.35 48.08
CA ALA A 14 -11.08 33.23 48.35
C ALA A 14 -10.77 31.83 47.77
N ALA A 15 -10.36 30.92 48.66
CA ALA A 15 -10.62 29.48 48.53
C ALA A 15 -12.08 29.16 48.93
N PRO A 16 -12.59 27.96 48.59
CA PRO A 16 -12.47 26.90 49.59
C PRO A 16 -11.98 25.56 49.03
N ALA A 17 -11.32 24.83 49.93
CA ALA A 17 -10.77 23.51 49.75
C ALA A 17 -11.84 22.43 49.59
N ALA A 18 -11.57 21.45 48.72
CA ALA A 18 -12.15 20.12 48.81
C ALA A 18 -11.12 19.06 48.38
N ALA A 19 -10.62 18.35 49.40
CA ALA A 19 -10.10 16.98 49.41
C ALA A 19 -9.24 16.49 48.24
N LEU A 20 -7.92 16.51 48.47
CA LEU A 20 -6.96 15.65 47.78
C LEU A 20 -7.11 14.21 48.30
N ALA A 21 -7.91 13.39 47.63
CA ALA A 21 -7.89 11.94 47.84
C ALA A 21 -6.95 11.29 46.82
N LEU A 22 -5.75 10.90 47.26
CA LEU A 22 -4.92 9.95 46.54
C LEU A 22 -5.66 8.60 46.46
N LYS A 23 -5.86 8.08 45.25
CA LYS A 23 -6.03 6.65 45.00
C LYS A 23 -4.84 6.16 44.17
N PRO A 24 -4.16 5.06 44.57
CA PRO A 24 -3.14 4.44 43.75
C PRO A 24 -3.87 3.61 42.69
N GLY A 25 -4.11 4.21 41.53
CA GLY A 25 -4.46 3.49 40.33
C GLY A 25 -3.18 3.21 39.56
N ILE A 26 -2.61 2.02 39.73
CA ILE A 26 -1.82 1.42 38.66
C ILE A 26 -2.82 1.20 37.53
N ALA A 27 -3.07 2.25 36.73
CA ALA A 27 -3.45 2.04 35.35
C ALA A 27 -2.20 1.42 34.73
N ALA A 28 -2.11 0.09 34.78
CA ALA A 28 -1.44 -0.61 33.72
C ALA A 28 -2.08 -0.02 32.47
N THR A 29 -1.33 0.80 31.74
CA THR A 29 -1.67 1.16 30.39
C THR A 29 -1.87 -0.17 29.71
N ILE A 30 -3.13 -0.57 29.54
CA ILE A 30 -3.50 -1.63 28.64
C ILE A 30 -2.99 -1.09 27.30
N LYS A 31 -1.78 -1.49 26.91
CA LYS A 31 -1.36 -1.37 25.53
C LYS A 31 -2.53 -1.99 24.77
N PRO A 32 -3.16 -1.28 23.82
CA PRO A 32 -4.07 -1.94 22.91
C PRO A 32 -3.35 -3.20 22.44
N ASP A 33 -3.99 -4.37 22.57
CA ASP A 33 -3.41 -5.59 22.02
C ASP A 33 -3.00 -5.25 20.57
N HIS A 34 -1.72 -5.48 20.25
CA HIS A 34 -1.22 -5.17 18.91
C HIS A 34 -2.17 -5.81 17.89
N PRO A 35 -2.48 -5.12 16.78
CA PRO A 35 -3.34 -5.69 15.76
C PRO A 35 -2.77 -7.03 15.31
N HIS A 36 -3.66 -7.98 14.99
CA HIS A 36 -3.25 -9.32 14.60
C HIS A 36 -4.15 -9.82 13.47
N SER A 37 -3.59 -9.82 12.26
CA SER A 37 -4.28 -10.23 11.04
C SER A 37 -3.57 -11.38 10.33
N LYS A 38 -2.87 -12.23 11.09
CA LYS A 38 -2.33 -13.49 10.59
C LYS A 38 -3.19 -14.66 11.06
N TRP A 39 -4.00 -15.21 10.17
CA TRP A 39 -4.95 -16.28 10.55
C TRP A 39 -4.58 -17.58 9.87
N ALA A 40 -4.54 -18.66 10.66
CA ALA A 40 -4.14 -19.99 10.20
C ALA A 40 -2.82 -20.01 9.39
N GLY A 41 -1.88 -19.11 9.70
CA GLY A 41 -0.59 -18.99 9.00
C GLY A 41 -0.58 -18.02 7.81
N VAL A 42 -1.74 -17.57 7.31
CA VAL A 42 -1.86 -16.61 6.21
C VAL A 42 -1.88 -15.19 6.74
N GLN A 43 -0.98 -14.34 6.26
CA GLN A 43 -0.98 -12.91 6.59
C GLN A 43 -2.02 -12.19 5.75
N VAL A 44 -3.02 -11.58 6.38
CA VAL A 44 -3.95 -10.65 5.74
C VAL A 44 -3.48 -9.22 5.99
N GLY A 45 -3.48 -8.39 4.95
CA GLY A 45 -3.04 -7.00 5.00
C GLY A 45 -3.96 -6.06 4.23
N LEU A 46 -3.56 -4.79 4.09
CA LEU A 46 -4.27 -3.78 3.30
C LEU A 46 -3.33 -3.04 2.34
N ASN A 47 -3.79 -2.78 1.11
CA ASN A 47 -3.18 -1.79 0.20
C ASN A 47 -3.64 -0.40 0.65
N VAL A 48 -2.73 0.37 1.25
CA VAL A 48 -3.05 1.65 1.88
C VAL A 48 -2.18 2.79 1.32
N PRO A 49 -2.74 4.01 1.21
CA PRO A 49 -4.06 4.43 1.67
C PRO A 49 -5.18 4.12 0.66
N TYR A 50 -4.92 3.32 -0.37
CA TYR A 50 -5.88 3.14 -1.46
C TYR A 50 -7.22 2.53 -1.00
N SER A 51 -7.19 1.50 -0.16
CA SER A 51 -8.39 0.94 0.48
C SER A 51 -9.12 1.94 1.39
N PHE A 52 -8.49 3.06 1.74
CA PHE A 52 -9.11 4.17 2.47
C PHE A 52 -9.74 5.23 1.56
N GLY A 53 -9.78 4.98 0.25
CA GLY A 53 -10.43 5.85 -0.75
C GLY A 53 -9.56 7.00 -1.24
N THR A 54 -8.25 6.94 -1.00
CA THR A 54 -7.31 7.99 -1.43
C THR A 54 -5.93 7.41 -1.75
N ARG A 55 -5.15 8.10 -2.59
CA ARG A 55 -3.75 7.76 -2.85
C ARG A 55 -2.78 8.74 -2.19
N THR A 56 -3.22 9.96 -1.94
CA THR A 56 -2.34 11.11 -1.71
C THR A 56 -2.70 11.94 -0.47
N ALA A 57 -3.88 11.72 0.12
CA ALA A 57 -4.37 12.60 1.18
C ALA A 57 -3.76 12.31 2.56
N LEU A 58 -3.34 11.07 2.83
CA LEU A 58 -2.91 10.64 4.16
C LEU A 58 -1.39 10.54 4.26
N ASP A 59 -0.87 10.95 5.42
CA ASP A 59 0.50 10.65 5.85
C ASP A 59 0.58 9.24 6.49
N ALA A 60 1.80 8.79 6.82
CA ALA A 60 2.02 7.46 7.38
C ALA A 60 1.41 7.31 8.78
N GLU A 61 1.36 8.39 9.57
CA GLU A 61 0.73 8.43 10.90
C GLU A 61 -0.76 8.13 10.81
N GLN A 62 -1.48 8.86 9.94
CA GLN A 62 -2.91 8.70 9.70
C GLN A 62 -3.25 7.33 9.11
N VAL A 63 -2.40 6.82 8.21
CA VAL A 63 -2.56 5.46 7.68
C VAL A 63 -2.43 4.44 8.80
N LEU A 64 -1.40 4.55 9.65
CA LEU A 64 -1.16 3.62 10.74
C LEU A 64 -2.32 3.59 11.74
N GLU A 65 -2.83 4.76 12.14
CA GLU A 65 -3.97 4.87 13.06
C GLU A 65 -5.18 4.08 12.55
N ARG A 66 -5.56 4.28 11.28
CA ARG A 66 -6.69 3.57 10.66
C ARG A 66 -6.42 2.07 10.49
N THR A 67 -5.19 1.70 10.12
CA THR A 67 -4.78 0.29 10.02
C THR A 67 -4.91 -0.43 11.37
N VAL A 68 -4.47 0.19 12.47
CA VAL A 68 -4.59 -0.35 13.83
C VAL A 68 -6.07 -0.44 14.24
N ALA A 69 -6.87 0.58 13.96
CA ALA A 69 -8.31 0.58 14.26
C ALA A 69 -9.09 -0.55 13.54
N LEU A 70 -8.61 -0.98 12.37
CA LEU A 70 -9.13 -2.13 11.63
C LEU A 70 -8.58 -3.48 12.10
N GLY A 71 -7.64 -3.50 13.05
CA GLY A 71 -7.02 -4.73 13.56
C GLY A 71 -6.03 -5.38 12.59
N ILE A 72 -5.54 -4.63 11.59
CA ILE A 72 -4.61 -5.14 10.58
C ILE A 72 -3.16 -4.93 11.01
N SER A 73 -2.35 -5.97 10.83
CA SER A 73 -0.96 -6.07 11.29
C SER A 73 0.08 -6.03 10.17
N SER A 74 -0.35 -5.84 8.92
CA SER A 74 0.53 -5.80 7.76
C SER A 74 -0.07 -4.93 6.65
N VAL A 75 0.78 -4.16 5.97
CA VAL A 75 0.37 -3.28 4.86
C VAL A 75 1.26 -3.46 3.64
N GLU A 76 0.65 -3.30 2.47
CA GLU A 76 1.33 -2.72 1.32
C GLU A 76 1.12 -1.20 1.42
N LEU A 77 2.18 -0.46 1.74
CA LEU A 77 2.13 0.98 1.94
C LEU A 77 2.60 1.68 0.67
N ARG A 78 1.74 2.52 0.09
CA ARG A 78 2.17 3.39 -1.01
C ARG A 78 3.25 4.37 -0.53
N ILE A 79 4.13 4.76 -1.44
CA ILE A 79 5.27 5.63 -1.13
C ILE A 79 4.85 7.02 -0.63
N GLN A 80 3.69 7.52 -1.07
CA GLN A 80 3.23 8.89 -0.78
C GLN A 80 3.08 9.16 0.73
N PRO A 81 2.36 8.35 1.55
CA PRO A 81 2.34 8.53 3.00
C PRO A 81 3.72 8.61 3.64
N ILE A 82 4.65 7.75 3.19
CA ILE A 82 6.02 7.72 3.71
C ILE A 82 6.71 9.06 3.39
N GLU A 83 6.65 9.50 2.13
CA GLU A 83 7.29 10.74 1.69
C GLU A 83 6.68 11.98 2.38
N ILE A 84 5.35 12.01 2.57
CA ILE A 84 4.67 13.08 3.30
C ILE A 84 5.18 13.16 4.75
N SER A 85 5.23 12.03 5.47
CA SER A 85 5.73 11.99 6.85
C SER A 85 7.21 12.36 6.94
N LEU A 86 7.97 12.22 5.86
CA LEU A 86 9.37 12.63 5.75
C LEU A 86 9.54 14.09 5.30
N GLY A 87 8.45 14.81 5.03
CA GLY A 87 8.44 16.23 4.73
C GLY A 87 8.36 16.58 3.25
N LEU A 88 7.86 15.68 2.40
CA LEU A 88 7.53 16.02 1.01
C LEU A 88 6.41 17.09 1.03
N PRO A 89 6.62 18.25 0.39
CA PRO A 89 5.57 19.26 0.25
C PRO A 89 4.31 18.70 -0.43
N ARG A 90 3.13 19.06 0.07
CA ARG A 90 1.85 18.46 -0.37
C ARG A 90 1.58 18.68 -1.86
N GLU A 91 2.04 19.79 -2.42
CA GLU A 91 1.96 20.11 -3.85
C GLU A 91 2.84 19.21 -4.74
N LEU A 92 3.80 18.49 -4.15
CA LEU A 92 4.63 17.49 -4.83
C LEU A 92 4.12 16.06 -4.63
N VAL A 93 3.03 15.86 -3.89
CA VAL A 93 2.35 14.57 -3.75
C VAL A 93 1.47 14.36 -4.96
N LEU A 94 2.03 13.72 -5.98
CA LEU A 94 1.32 13.50 -7.24
C LEU A 94 0.33 12.33 -7.12
N GLY A 95 -0.76 12.42 -7.88
CA GLY A 95 -1.74 11.35 -8.08
C GLY A 95 -1.16 10.13 -8.82
N PRO A 96 -2.01 9.19 -9.28
CA PRO A 96 -1.52 8.05 -10.06
C PRO A 96 -0.69 8.55 -11.25
N ALA A 97 0.44 7.90 -11.52
CA ALA A 97 1.30 8.34 -12.60
C ALA A 97 0.57 8.13 -13.94
N PRO A 98 0.66 9.07 -14.90
CA PRO A 98 0.05 8.85 -16.20
C PRO A 98 0.58 7.59 -16.91
N SER A 99 1.82 7.19 -16.62
CA SER A 99 2.42 5.93 -17.07
C SER A 99 1.73 4.68 -16.52
N ASP A 100 1.15 4.74 -15.32
CA ASP A 100 0.38 3.62 -14.74
C ASP A 100 -0.86 3.33 -15.60
N TYR A 101 -1.50 4.36 -16.16
CA TYR A 101 -2.63 4.15 -17.07
C TYR A 101 -2.18 3.51 -18.39
N LYS A 102 -1.01 3.89 -18.91
CA LYS A 102 -0.46 3.25 -20.11
C LYS A 102 -0.10 1.79 -19.85
N ALA A 103 0.57 1.51 -18.74
CA ALA A 103 0.94 0.17 -18.31
C ALA A 103 -0.28 -0.75 -18.20
N VAL A 104 -1.36 -0.25 -17.61
CA VAL A 104 -2.60 -0.99 -17.39
C VAL A 104 -3.32 -1.36 -18.70
N TYR A 105 -3.41 -0.44 -19.67
CA TYR A 105 -4.23 -0.65 -20.87
C TYR A 105 -3.45 -1.03 -22.12
N TYR A 106 -2.16 -0.71 -22.16
CA TYR A 106 -1.33 -0.80 -23.36
C TYR A 106 0.00 -1.47 -23.03
N PRO A 107 -0.02 -2.79 -22.71
CA PRO A 107 1.16 -3.51 -22.26
C PRO A 107 2.30 -3.49 -23.29
N LYS A 108 2.03 -3.30 -24.59
CA LYS A 108 3.04 -3.24 -25.65
C LYS A 108 3.51 -1.82 -26.01
N GLY A 109 3.04 -0.80 -25.32
CA GLY A 109 3.40 0.60 -25.59
C GLY A 109 2.57 1.28 -26.68
N ASP A 110 1.50 0.64 -27.16
CA ASP A 110 0.60 1.16 -28.22
C ASP A 110 -0.40 2.23 -27.70
N ALA A 111 -0.04 2.95 -26.63
CA ALA A 111 -0.93 3.89 -25.95
C ALA A 111 -1.11 5.19 -26.76
N PRO A 112 -2.34 5.68 -26.96
CA PRO A 112 -2.58 6.99 -27.56
C PRO A 112 -2.08 8.13 -26.65
N ALA A 113 -1.84 9.30 -27.25
CA ALA A 113 -1.39 10.49 -26.51
C ALA A 113 -2.42 10.99 -25.47
N ILE A 114 -3.72 10.79 -25.74
CA ILE A 114 -4.82 11.03 -24.81
C ILE A 114 -5.41 9.67 -24.43
N LEU A 115 -5.44 9.38 -23.14
CA LEU A 115 -5.96 8.10 -22.64
C LEU A 115 -7.48 8.20 -22.41
N PRO A 116 -8.27 7.23 -22.92
CA PRO A 116 -9.70 7.22 -22.68
C PRO A 116 -9.99 7.02 -21.18
N ALA A 117 -11.15 7.48 -20.72
CA ALA A 117 -11.57 7.25 -19.34
C ALA A 117 -11.64 5.75 -19.05
N ALA A 118 -10.88 5.30 -18.04
CA ALA A 118 -11.20 4.05 -17.36
C ALA A 118 -12.60 4.17 -16.74
N PRO A 119 -13.38 3.08 -16.63
CA PRO A 119 -14.65 3.11 -15.90
C PRO A 119 -14.43 3.71 -14.50
N GLY A 120 -15.06 4.86 -14.22
CA GLY A 120 -14.95 5.57 -12.95
C GLY A 120 -13.71 6.46 -12.75
N ARG A 121 -12.92 6.77 -13.78
CA ARG A 121 -11.80 7.74 -13.69
C ARG A 121 -11.97 8.92 -14.63
N ALA A 122 -11.43 10.06 -14.22
CA ALA A 122 -11.34 11.26 -15.06
C ALA A 122 -10.46 11.01 -16.29
N VAL A 123 -10.80 11.66 -17.41
CA VAL A 123 -9.93 11.73 -18.60
C VAL A 123 -8.74 12.62 -18.27
N LEU A 124 -7.52 12.10 -18.44
CA LEU A 124 -6.31 12.91 -18.30
C LEU A 124 -6.10 13.73 -19.57
N THR A 125 -5.98 15.04 -19.40
CA THR A 125 -5.66 16.00 -20.47
C THR A 125 -4.15 16.18 -20.59
N GLN A 126 -3.67 16.71 -21.73
CA GLN A 126 -2.23 17.02 -21.88
C GLN A 126 -1.70 17.95 -20.77
N ALA A 127 -2.52 18.89 -20.30
CA ALA A 127 -2.14 19.77 -19.20
C ALA A 127 -1.91 18.99 -17.88
N ASP A 128 -2.65 17.89 -17.66
CA ASP A 128 -2.43 17.02 -16.51
C ASP A 128 -1.10 16.25 -16.63
N PHE A 129 -0.74 15.81 -17.83
CA PHE A 129 0.59 15.20 -18.09
C PHE A 129 1.71 16.23 -17.83
N ASP A 130 1.61 17.42 -18.39
CA ASP A 130 2.63 18.46 -18.25
C ASP A 130 2.80 18.89 -16.78
N ALA A 131 1.69 19.03 -16.04
CA ALA A 131 1.71 19.32 -14.62
C ALA A 131 2.33 18.19 -13.79
N TYR A 132 2.03 16.93 -14.15
CA TYR A 132 2.64 15.76 -13.53
C TYR A 132 4.16 15.76 -13.75
N ASP A 133 4.62 15.95 -14.99
CA ASP A 133 6.04 15.92 -15.34
C ASP A 133 6.83 17.02 -14.63
N ALA A 134 6.29 18.24 -14.60
CA ALA A 134 6.89 19.36 -13.86
C ALA A 134 6.97 19.08 -12.35
N GLY A 135 5.94 18.46 -11.77
CA GLY A 135 5.93 18.01 -10.39
C GLY A 135 6.93 16.87 -10.13
N ALA A 136 7.04 15.92 -11.05
CA ALA A 136 7.90 14.75 -10.95
C ALA A 136 9.37 15.14 -10.90
N ILE A 137 9.81 16.14 -11.69
CA ILE A 137 11.17 16.67 -11.64
C ILE A 137 11.51 17.24 -10.25
N LYS A 138 10.60 18.04 -9.68
CA LYS A 138 10.79 18.63 -8.34
C LYS A 138 10.78 17.57 -7.24
N ARG A 139 9.86 16.60 -7.33
CA ARG A 139 9.79 15.46 -6.41
C ARG A 139 11.06 14.62 -6.49
N ARG A 140 11.59 14.36 -7.69
CA ARG A 140 12.86 13.66 -7.88
C ARG A 140 14.00 14.40 -7.17
N ALA A 141 14.12 15.71 -7.35
CA ALA A 141 15.14 16.50 -6.66
C ALA A 141 15.03 16.38 -5.14
N TRP A 142 13.80 16.41 -4.60
CA TRP A 142 13.55 16.18 -3.17
C TRP A 142 13.96 14.77 -2.72
N ARG A 143 13.61 13.73 -3.49
CA ARG A 143 13.96 12.32 -3.20
C ARG A 143 15.47 12.12 -3.10
N LEU A 144 16.22 12.70 -4.05
CA LEU A 144 17.69 12.59 -4.08
C LEU A 144 18.37 13.37 -2.94
N ALA A 145 17.72 14.41 -2.41
CA ALA A 145 18.20 15.17 -1.25
C ALA A 145 17.83 14.52 0.09
N LEU A 146 16.89 13.56 0.11
CA LEU A 146 16.38 12.96 1.34
C LEU A 146 17.44 12.09 2.03
N PRO A 147 17.82 12.38 3.30
CA PRO A 147 18.71 11.50 4.03
C PRO A 147 18.00 10.18 4.36
N ILE A 148 18.48 9.06 3.80
CA ILE A 148 17.79 7.76 3.91
C ILE A 148 17.55 7.29 5.35
N ARG A 149 18.42 7.69 6.30
CA ARG A 149 18.25 7.41 7.74
C ARG A 149 16.96 7.96 8.33
N SER A 150 16.37 8.99 7.71
CA SER A 150 15.11 9.60 8.17
C SER A 150 13.94 8.62 8.09
N VAL A 151 13.99 7.68 7.15
CA VAL A 151 12.99 6.64 6.90
C VAL A 151 12.78 5.74 8.13
N GLU A 152 13.81 5.53 8.94
CA GLU A 152 13.72 4.69 10.13
C GLU A 152 12.69 5.19 11.14
N ARG A 153 12.38 6.50 11.15
CA ARG A 153 11.32 7.03 12.03
C ARG A 153 9.97 6.40 11.69
N VAL A 154 9.61 6.34 10.41
CA VAL A 154 8.35 5.76 9.95
C VAL A 154 8.33 4.27 10.25
N ARG A 155 9.42 3.56 9.96
CA ARG A 155 9.57 2.14 10.31
C ARG A 155 9.33 1.88 11.80
N ARG A 156 10.06 2.59 12.68
CA ARG A 156 9.95 2.40 14.14
C ARG A 156 8.54 2.63 14.66
N MET A 157 7.84 3.61 14.09
CA MET A 157 6.46 3.92 14.45
C MET A 157 5.52 2.74 14.13
N TYR A 158 5.64 2.18 12.93
CA TYR A 158 4.86 1.01 12.50
C TYR A 158 5.21 -0.25 13.31
N ASP A 159 6.51 -0.52 13.50
CA ASP A 159 7.01 -1.64 14.30
C ASP A 159 6.49 -1.55 15.76
N ALA A 160 6.51 -0.35 16.36
CA ALA A 160 6.03 -0.11 17.72
C ALA A 160 4.52 -0.33 17.87
N ALA A 161 3.74 -0.11 16.81
CA ALA A 161 2.31 -0.37 16.77
C ALA A 161 1.97 -1.82 16.37
N GLY A 162 2.97 -2.68 16.15
CA GLY A 162 2.75 -4.06 15.71
C GLY A 162 2.25 -4.20 14.27
N VAL A 163 2.47 -3.19 13.42
CA VAL A 163 2.09 -3.21 12.01
C VAL A 163 3.33 -3.31 11.14
N LYS A 164 3.44 -4.37 10.34
CA LYS A 164 4.53 -4.55 9.40
C LYS A 164 4.27 -3.78 8.09
N ILE A 165 5.21 -2.93 7.68
CA ILE A 165 5.27 -2.45 6.29
C ILE A 165 5.90 -3.58 5.46
N ASP A 166 5.07 -4.45 4.89
CA ASP A 166 5.56 -5.66 4.21
C ASP A 166 6.03 -5.34 2.79
N ILE A 167 5.29 -4.49 2.07
CA ILE A 167 5.56 -4.07 0.70
C ILE A 167 5.49 -2.54 0.63
N VAL A 168 6.36 -1.92 -0.16
CA VAL A 168 6.20 -0.51 -0.56
C VAL A 168 5.75 -0.43 -2.00
N LYS A 169 4.60 0.21 -2.25
CA LYS A 169 4.06 0.40 -3.61
C LYS A 169 4.47 1.76 -4.17
N PHE A 170 4.98 1.77 -5.40
CA PHE A 170 5.32 2.99 -6.13
C PHE A 170 4.36 3.17 -7.30
N ASP A 171 3.66 4.29 -7.29
CA ASP A 171 2.94 4.78 -8.48
C ASP A 171 3.98 5.30 -9.47
N GLY A 172 3.82 4.96 -10.76
CA GLY A 172 4.78 5.29 -11.80
C GLY A 172 6.11 4.55 -11.69
N ILE A 173 6.13 3.34 -11.11
CA ILE A 173 7.35 2.52 -10.98
C ILE A 173 8.15 2.41 -12.28
N ASN A 174 7.45 2.46 -13.41
CA ASN A 174 8.00 2.32 -14.76
C ASN A 174 8.75 3.56 -15.25
N ASP A 175 8.60 4.71 -14.58
CA ASP A 175 9.24 5.98 -14.94
C ASP A 175 10.55 6.23 -14.18
N PHE A 176 10.86 5.38 -13.19
CA PHE A 176 12.06 5.54 -12.38
C PHE A 176 13.30 5.22 -13.20
N GLU A 177 14.30 6.11 -13.15
CA GLU A 177 15.58 5.94 -13.85
C GLU A 177 16.76 6.45 -13.01
N GLY A 178 17.97 6.04 -13.40
CA GLY A 178 19.21 6.51 -12.79
C GLY A 178 19.23 6.42 -11.26
N GLU A 179 19.61 7.51 -10.60
CA GLU A 179 19.67 7.59 -9.14
C GLU A 179 18.29 7.53 -8.46
N GLU A 180 17.22 7.92 -9.15
CA GLU A 180 15.87 7.83 -8.58
C GLU A 180 15.41 6.38 -8.51
N MET A 181 15.76 5.56 -9.50
CA MET A 181 15.60 4.11 -9.43
C MET A 181 16.31 3.54 -8.19
N ASP A 182 17.53 3.98 -7.90
CA ASP A 182 18.23 3.54 -6.69
C ASP A 182 17.54 3.98 -5.40
N TYR A 183 16.98 5.20 -5.37
CA TYR A 183 16.17 5.69 -4.25
C TYR A 183 15.02 4.74 -3.92
N MET A 184 14.28 4.27 -4.92
CA MET A 184 13.15 3.34 -4.76
C MET A 184 13.54 2.09 -3.95
N PHE A 185 14.65 1.44 -4.32
CA PHE A 185 15.17 0.27 -3.62
C PHE A 185 15.74 0.59 -2.24
N ASN A 186 16.45 1.72 -2.11
CA ASN A 186 17.06 2.11 -0.86
C ASN A 186 16.01 2.42 0.21
N ILE A 187 14.93 3.13 -0.14
CA ILE A 187 13.88 3.47 0.82
C ILE A 187 13.08 2.24 1.24
N ALA A 188 12.78 1.32 0.32
CA ALA A 188 12.10 0.06 0.64
C ALA A 188 12.92 -0.80 1.62
N LYS A 189 14.24 -0.90 1.42
CA LYS A 189 15.13 -1.60 2.35
C LYS A 189 15.20 -0.90 3.71
N ALA A 190 15.36 0.42 3.72
CA ALA A 190 15.48 1.20 4.96
C ALA A 190 14.21 1.13 5.81
N ILE A 191 13.04 1.16 5.18
CA ILE A 191 11.75 1.05 5.88
C ILE A 191 11.45 -0.38 6.37
N GLY A 192 12.22 -1.38 5.92
CA GLY A 192 12.08 -2.77 6.35
C GLY A 192 11.12 -3.61 5.52
N ALA A 193 10.69 -3.13 4.36
CA ALA A 193 9.88 -3.91 3.43
C ALA A 193 10.68 -5.07 2.84
N ARG A 194 9.99 -6.14 2.44
CA ARG A 194 10.62 -7.30 1.79
C ARG A 194 10.61 -7.24 0.27
N ALA A 195 9.75 -6.39 -0.30
CA ALA A 195 9.66 -6.15 -1.74
C ALA A 195 9.08 -4.76 -2.03
N ILE A 196 9.24 -4.34 -3.27
CA ILE A 196 8.54 -3.21 -3.87
C ILE A 196 7.42 -3.74 -4.76
N SER A 197 6.38 -2.96 -5.00
CA SER A 197 5.37 -3.23 -6.02
C SER A 197 5.06 -2.01 -6.88
N GLY A 198 4.48 -2.26 -8.06
CA GLY A 198 4.01 -1.23 -8.97
C GLY A 198 3.40 -1.87 -10.23
N GLU A 199 2.80 -1.06 -11.09
CA GLU A 199 2.08 -1.54 -12.27
C GLU A 199 3.01 -2.22 -13.28
N MET A 200 2.60 -3.37 -13.83
CA MET A 200 3.36 -4.07 -14.85
C MET A 200 3.31 -3.33 -16.20
N SER A 201 4.47 -3.05 -16.78
CA SER A 201 4.62 -2.52 -18.13
C SER A 201 5.68 -3.33 -18.88
N ILE A 202 5.33 -3.99 -20.00
CA ILE A 202 6.27 -4.85 -20.74
C ILE A 202 7.52 -4.09 -21.19
N PRO A 203 7.43 -2.85 -21.74
CA PRO A 203 8.60 -2.06 -22.10
C PRO A 203 9.55 -1.77 -20.93
N ALA A 204 9.03 -1.69 -19.70
CA ALA A 204 9.83 -1.34 -18.52
C ALA A 204 10.53 -2.55 -17.87
N ILE A 205 10.09 -3.79 -18.18
CA ILE A 205 10.60 -5.01 -17.54
C ILE A 205 12.13 -5.12 -17.64
N PRO A 206 12.80 -4.90 -18.80
CA PRO A 206 14.25 -5.04 -18.88
C PRO A 206 15.00 -4.08 -17.94
N ASN A 207 14.50 -2.84 -17.81
CA ASN A 207 15.10 -1.85 -16.92
C ASN A 207 14.88 -2.22 -15.44
N LEU A 208 13.67 -2.63 -15.08
CA LEU A 208 13.34 -3.09 -13.73
C LEU A 208 14.10 -4.36 -13.35
N ALA A 209 14.29 -5.31 -14.27
CA ALA A 209 15.07 -6.52 -14.05
C ALA A 209 16.53 -6.19 -13.69
N LYS A 210 17.17 -5.32 -14.49
CA LYS A 210 18.54 -4.85 -14.24
C LYS A 210 18.67 -4.15 -12.88
N ALA A 211 17.70 -3.32 -12.53
CA ALA A 211 17.69 -2.62 -11.25
C ALA A 211 17.46 -3.59 -10.07
N ALA A 212 16.51 -4.52 -10.20
CA ALA A 212 16.21 -5.54 -9.20
C ALA A 212 17.42 -6.47 -8.96
N ASP A 213 18.17 -6.84 -10.01
CA ASP A 213 19.41 -7.61 -9.90
C ASP A 213 20.52 -6.81 -9.20
N LYS A 214 20.74 -5.55 -9.59
CA LYS A 214 21.69 -4.65 -8.93
C LYS A 214 21.42 -4.55 -7.44
N HIS A 215 20.15 -4.41 -7.06
CA HIS A 215 19.73 -4.25 -5.67
C HIS A 215 19.50 -5.55 -4.92
N ARG A 216 19.45 -6.68 -5.63
CA ARG A 216 19.11 -8.00 -5.09
C ARG A 216 17.81 -7.98 -4.29
N PHE A 217 16.79 -7.31 -4.82
CA PHE A 217 15.58 -6.98 -4.08
C PHE A 217 14.34 -7.18 -4.94
N MET A 218 13.31 -7.80 -4.35
CA MET A 218 12.15 -8.28 -5.08
C MET A 218 11.25 -7.12 -5.55
N VAL A 219 10.76 -7.22 -6.79
CA VAL A 219 9.79 -6.32 -7.41
C VAL A 219 8.55 -7.13 -7.81
N GLY A 220 7.41 -6.82 -7.21
CA GLY A 220 6.10 -7.36 -7.52
C GLY A 220 5.42 -6.56 -8.63
N LEU A 221 5.31 -7.17 -9.81
CA LEU A 221 4.65 -6.60 -10.97
C LEU A 221 3.14 -6.82 -10.85
N HIS A 222 2.39 -5.72 -10.70
CA HIS A 222 0.94 -5.72 -10.50
C HIS A 222 0.18 -5.83 -11.81
N ASN A 223 -0.76 -6.77 -11.90
CA ASN A 223 -1.65 -6.88 -13.05
C ASN A 223 -2.91 -6.05 -12.93
N HIS A 224 -3.36 -5.57 -14.08
CA HIS A 224 -4.76 -5.30 -14.35
C HIS A 224 -5.25 -6.24 -15.47
N LEU A 225 -6.43 -5.98 -16.04
CA LEU A 225 -7.11 -6.89 -16.96
C LEU A 225 -6.25 -7.42 -18.13
N PRO A 226 -5.43 -6.59 -18.84
CA PRO A 226 -4.75 -7.07 -20.05
C PRO A 226 -3.52 -7.93 -19.79
N ILE A 227 -3.09 -8.07 -18.53
CA ILE A 227 -1.90 -8.86 -18.19
C ILE A 227 -2.28 -10.34 -18.10
N THR A 228 -1.54 -11.16 -18.85
CA THR A 228 -1.75 -12.61 -18.93
C THR A 228 -0.64 -13.36 -18.17
N PRO A 229 -0.87 -14.63 -17.79
CA PRO A 229 0.16 -15.50 -17.20
C PRO A 229 1.50 -15.47 -17.95
N ALA A 230 1.46 -15.58 -19.28
CA ALA A 230 2.65 -15.64 -20.12
C ALA A 230 3.52 -14.37 -19.98
N MET A 231 2.91 -13.20 -19.76
CA MET A 231 3.66 -11.96 -19.56
C MET A 231 4.50 -11.99 -18.28
N TRP A 232 3.96 -12.53 -17.18
CA TRP A 232 4.76 -12.73 -15.96
C TRP A 232 5.83 -13.80 -16.15
N GLU A 233 5.51 -14.89 -16.83
CA GLU A 233 6.49 -15.93 -17.13
C GLU A 233 7.68 -15.38 -17.92
N ASP A 234 7.42 -14.51 -18.89
CA ASP A 234 8.47 -13.78 -19.62
C ASP A 234 9.27 -12.85 -18.68
N ALA A 235 8.62 -12.14 -17.77
CA ALA A 235 9.29 -11.30 -16.77
C ALA A 235 10.17 -12.13 -15.82
N PHE A 236 9.69 -13.28 -15.38
CA PHE A 236 10.39 -14.19 -14.49
C PHE A 236 11.68 -14.75 -15.12
N ARG A 237 11.74 -14.87 -16.44
CA ARG A 237 12.97 -15.28 -17.15
C ARG A 237 14.03 -14.19 -17.16
N GLN A 238 13.67 -12.92 -16.99
CA GLN A 238 14.62 -11.80 -17.04
C GLN A 238 15.35 -11.57 -15.72
N SER A 239 14.71 -11.82 -14.57
CA SER A 239 15.40 -11.78 -13.27
C SER A 239 14.68 -12.62 -12.22
N ARG A 240 15.47 -13.23 -11.33
CA ARG A 240 14.99 -13.94 -10.13
C ARG A 240 14.34 -13.01 -9.10
N TYR A 241 14.55 -11.70 -9.23
CA TYR A 241 14.01 -10.66 -8.37
C TYR A 241 12.77 -9.99 -8.97
N LEU A 242 12.25 -10.50 -10.09
CA LEU A 242 10.91 -10.17 -10.56
C LEU A 242 9.91 -11.26 -10.10
N GLY A 243 8.82 -10.79 -9.53
CA GLY A 243 7.71 -11.58 -9.03
C GLY A 243 6.35 -10.97 -9.39
N ALA A 244 5.27 -11.68 -9.11
CA ALA A 244 3.91 -11.20 -9.31
C ALA A 244 3.38 -10.49 -8.06
N ASN A 245 2.83 -9.29 -8.21
CA ASN A 245 1.78 -8.81 -7.33
C ASN A 245 0.46 -9.18 -8.00
N LEU A 246 -0.14 -10.29 -7.56
CA LEU A 246 -1.28 -10.89 -8.27
C LEU A 246 -2.60 -10.33 -7.73
N ASP A 247 -3.25 -9.49 -8.52
CA ASP A 247 -4.66 -9.16 -8.35
C ASP A 247 -5.54 -10.28 -8.91
N ILE A 248 -6.16 -11.01 -7.99
CA ILE A 248 -6.95 -12.20 -8.31
C ILE A 248 -8.28 -11.87 -8.99
N GLY A 249 -8.83 -10.67 -8.74
CA GLY A 249 -10.07 -10.22 -9.36
C GLY A 249 -9.83 -9.73 -10.79
N HIS A 250 -8.78 -8.92 -11.00
CA HIS A 250 -8.37 -8.50 -12.34
C HIS A 250 -7.89 -9.68 -13.18
N PHE A 251 -7.19 -10.63 -12.58
CA PHE A 251 -6.79 -11.86 -13.27
C PHE A 251 -8.01 -12.59 -13.82
N LEU A 252 -9.01 -12.86 -12.97
CA LEU A 252 -10.24 -13.54 -13.36
C LEU A 252 -10.98 -12.78 -14.46
N ALA A 253 -11.27 -11.49 -14.24
CA ALA A 253 -12.05 -10.70 -15.18
C ALA A 253 -11.33 -10.45 -16.51
N GLY A 254 -10.00 -10.32 -16.48
CA GLY A 254 -9.18 -10.08 -17.68
C GLY A 254 -8.94 -11.33 -18.51
N ASN A 255 -8.65 -12.46 -17.85
CA ASN A 255 -8.28 -13.71 -18.51
C ASN A 255 -9.45 -14.70 -18.66
N GLN A 256 -10.60 -14.40 -18.04
CA GLN A 256 -11.80 -15.27 -18.03
C GLN A 256 -11.50 -16.70 -17.55
N MET A 257 -10.59 -16.82 -16.58
CA MET A 257 -10.15 -18.09 -16.00
C MET A 257 -9.76 -17.93 -14.54
N SER A 258 -9.86 -19.02 -13.76
CA SER A 258 -9.45 -19.01 -12.35
C SER A 258 -7.95 -18.71 -12.20
N PRO A 259 -7.54 -17.90 -11.20
CA PRO A 259 -6.13 -17.69 -10.87
C PRO A 259 -5.48 -18.87 -10.12
N VAL A 260 -6.27 -19.86 -9.65
CA VAL A 260 -5.77 -20.99 -8.86
C VAL A 260 -4.64 -21.79 -9.55
N PRO A 261 -4.73 -22.13 -10.86
CA PRO A 261 -3.64 -22.80 -11.56
C PRO A 261 -2.35 -21.96 -11.59
N PHE A 262 -2.46 -20.65 -11.85
CA PHE A 262 -1.30 -19.75 -11.85
C PHE A 262 -0.67 -19.66 -10.46
N ILE A 263 -1.48 -19.55 -9.40
CA ILE A 263 -1.00 -19.54 -8.02
C ILE A 263 -0.29 -20.86 -7.70
N THR A 264 -0.87 -21.99 -8.10
CA THR A 264 -0.29 -23.32 -7.82
C THR A 264 1.05 -23.51 -8.48
N GLU A 265 1.19 -23.09 -9.74
CA GLU A 265 2.44 -23.20 -10.49
C GLU A 265 3.51 -22.21 -9.99
N HIS A 266 3.11 -20.96 -9.74
CA HIS A 266 4.03 -19.83 -9.56
C HIS A 266 4.10 -19.31 -8.12
N HIS A 267 3.60 -20.05 -7.12
CA HIS A 267 3.50 -19.60 -5.73
C HIS A 267 4.81 -19.01 -5.17
N ALA A 268 5.97 -19.54 -5.58
CA ALA A 268 7.28 -19.06 -5.13
C ALA A 268 7.70 -17.71 -5.73
N ARG A 269 7.05 -17.27 -6.82
CA ARG A 269 7.26 -15.97 -7.49
C ARG A 269 6.17 -14.97 -7.17
N ILE A 270 5.13 -15.34 -6.41
CA ILE A 270 4.11 -14.40 -5.95
C ILE A 270 4.64 -13.64 -4.74
N THR A 271 4.79 -12.33 -4.89
CA THR A 271 5.17 -11.44 -3.79
C THR A 271 4.02 -11.35 -2.79
N HIS A 272 2.81 -11.04 -3.25
CA HIS A 272 1.59 -10.96 -2.48
C HIS A 272 0.40 -10.95 -3.45
N LEU A 273 -0.81 -11.13 -2.90
CA LEU A 273 -2.05 -10.94 -3.63
C LEU A 273 -2.64 -9.56 -3.37
N HIS A 274 -3.21 -8.94 -4.39
CA HIS A 274 -4.32 -8.02 -4.19
C HIS A 274 -5.62 -8.83 -4.16
N VAL A 275 -6.27 -8.85 -3.00
CA VAL A 275 -7.53 -9.56 -2.77
C VAL A 275 -8.68 -8.59 -2.93
N LYS A 276 -9.56 -8.91 -3.86
CA LYS A 276 -10.86 -8.27 -4.11
C LYS A 276 -11.80 -9.32 -4.67
N ASP A 277 -13.09 -9.08 -4.56
CA ASP A 277 -14.10 -9.92 -5.19
C ASP A 277 -14.74 -9.20 -6.37
N LYS A 278 -14.78 -9.90 -7.50
CA LYS A 278 -15.23 -9.39 -8.78
C LYS A 278 -16.07 -10.41 -9.52
N THR A 279 -17.04 -9.92 -10.29
CA THR A 279 -17.71 -10.73 -11.30
C THR A 279 -16.84 -10.90 -12.55
N LEU A 280 -17.14 -11.90 -13.38
CA LEU A 280 -16.52 -12.09 -14.70
C LEU A 280 -16.71 -10.87 -15.62
N ALA A 281 -17.78 -10.09 -15.39
CA ALA A 281 -18.07 -8.83 -16.08
C ALA A 281 -17.28 -7.63 -15.52
N ASN A 282 -16.21 -7.86 -14.74
CA ASN A 282 -15.34 -6.83 -14.17
C ASN A 282 -16.01 -5.88 -13.16
N VAL A 283 -17.08 -6.30 -12.49
CA VAL A 283 -17.75 -5.49 -11.46
C VAL A 283 -17.18 -5.84 -10.08
N ASN A 284 -16.73 -4.84 -9.32
CA ASN A 284 -16.35 -5.02 -7.91
C ASN A 284 -17.62 -5.24 -7.07
N VAL A 285 -17.63 -6.28 -6.24
CA VAL A 285 -18.75 -6.65 -5.38
C VAL A 285 -18.27 -7.02 -3.98
N ASP A 286 -19.19 -7.08 -3.02
CA ASP A 286 -18.85 -7.52 -1.67
C ASP A 286 -18.22 -8.91 -1.69
N PHE A 287 -17.28 -9.14 -0.78
CA PHE A 287 -16.53 -10.40 -0.69
C PHE A 287 -17.48 -11.58 -0.43
N GLY A 288 -17.34 -12.63 -1.24
CA GLY A 288 -18.18 -13.81 -1.26
C GLY A 288 -19.42 -13.70 -2.14
N LYS A 289 -19.58 -12.62 -2.90
CA LYS A 289 -20.70 -12.42 -3.83
C LYS A 289 -20.28 -12.38 -5.30
N GLY A 290 -18.99 -12.38 -5.59
CA GLY A 290 -18.48 -12.38 -6.95
C GLY A 290 -18.08 -13.78 -7.43
N ASP A 291 -17.45 -13.79 -8.60
CA ASP A 291 -16.95 -14.99 -9.28
C ASP A 291 -15.48 -15.26 -8.93
N THR A 292 -14.83 -14.36 -8.20
CA THR A 292 -13.44 -14.54 -7.80
C THR A 292 -13.39 -15.62 -6.72
N PRO A 293 -12.58 -16.69 -6.86
CA PRO A 293 -12.56 -17.79 -5.90
C PRO A 293 -11.75 -17.42 -4.65
N VAL A 294 -12.10 -16.32 -3.98
CA VAL A 294 -11.36 -15.74 -2.84
C VAL A 294 -11.19 -16.77 -1.72
N ARG A 295 -12.28 -17.42 -1.29
CA ARG A 295 -12.23 -18.45 -0.23
C ARG A 295 -11.29 -19.59 -0.59
N GLU A 296 -11.44 -20.13 -1.80
CA GLU A 296 -10.63 -21.26 -2.28
C GLU A 296 -9.14 -20.89 -2.30
N ILE A 297 -8.79 -19.70 -2.82
CA ILE A 297 -7.41 -19.22 -2.88
C ILE A 297 -6.82 -19.05 -1.47
N LEU A 298 -7.56 -18.42 -0.55
CA LEU A 298 -7.09 -18.22 0.83
C LEU A 298 -6.85 -19.56 1.54
N GLN A 299 -7.77 -20.51 1.36
CA GLN A 299 -7.65 -21.86 1.92
C GLN A 299 -6.52 -22.64 1.26
N LEU A 300 -6.32 -22.51 -0.04
CA LEU A 300 -5.19 -23.12 -0.75
C LEU A 300 -3.85 -22.62 -0.20
N ILE A 301 -3.68 -21.30 -0.02
CA ILE A 301 -2.46 -20.71 0.55
C ILE A 301 -2.23 -21.23 1.97
N ARG A 302 -3.29 -21.27 2.79
CA ARG A 302 -3.27 -21.82 4.16
C ARG A 302 -2.81 -23.28 4.16
N ASP A 303 -3.47 -24.12 3.40
CA ASP A 303 -3.29 -25.58 3.41
C ASP A 303 -1.93 -25.98 2.84
N LYS A 304 -1.45 -25.25 1.82
CA LYS A 304 -0.10 -25.41 1.25
C LYS A 304 0.98 -24.69 2.04
N ARG A 305 0.61 -23.88 3.04
CA ARG A 305 1.52 -23.07 3.88
C ARG A 305 2.44 -22.17 3.05
N TRP A 306 1.94 -21.65 1.94
CA TRP A 306 2.71 -20.74 1.10
C TRP A 306 2.86 -19.38 1.79
N ASN A 307 4.06 -18.80 1.70
CA ASN A 307 4.37 -17.49 2.27
C ASN A 307 3.89 -16.36 1.34
N ILE A 308 2.58 -16.34 1.08
CA ILE A 308 1.93 -15.34 0.21
C ILE A 308 0.94 -14.55 1.08
N PRO A 309 1.20 -13.26 1.32
CA PRO A 309 0.23 -12.40 1.98
C PRO A 309 -0.98 -12.11 1.09
N ALA A 310 -2.15 -12.07 1.73
CA ALA A 310 -3.43 -11.69 1.16
C ALA A 310 -3.71 -10.21 1.49
N THR A 311 -3.29 -9.31 0.62
CA THR A 311 -3.44 -7.86 0.82
C THR A 311 -4.77 -7.40 0.22
N ILE A 312 -5.71 -6.94 1.05
CA ILE A 312 -7.01 -6.46 0.58
C ILE A 312 -6.83 -5.12 -0.16
N GLU A 313 -7.35 -5.07 -1.39
CA GLU A 313 -7.47 -3.84 -2.17
C GLU A 313 -8.96 -3.50 -2.35
N TYR A 314 -9.46 -2.57 -1.54
CA TYR A 314 -10.89 -2.26 -1.48
C TYR A 314 -11.28 -1.21 -2.52
N GLU A 315 -11.99 -1.62 -3.56
CA GLU A 315 -12.36 -0.78 -4.71
C GLU A 315 -13.87 -0.75 -5.00
N ILE A 316 -14.70 -1.20 -4.06
CA ILE A 316 -16.15 -1.11 -4.22
C ILE A 316 -16.52 0.38 -4.18
N PRO A 317 -17.21 0.92 -5.20
CA PRO A 317 -17.71 2.29 -5.16
C PRO A 317 -18.70 2.45 -4.01
N LEU A 318 -18.51 3.49 -3.20
CA LEU A 318 -19.36 3.79 -2.06
C LEU A 318 -20.00 5.16 -2.24
N ALA A 319 -21.17 5.35 -1.64
CA ALA A 319 -21.77 6.68 -1.54
C ALA A 319 -20.87 7.61 -0.70
N PRO A 320 -20.87 8.93 -0.93
CA PRO A 320 -19.94 9.87 -0.28
C PRO A 320 -19.97 9.85 1.25
N ASP A 321 -21.11 9.52 1.85
CA ASP A 321 -21.41 9.50 3.28
C ASP A 321 -21.29 8.10 3.91
N THR A 322 -20.91 7.09 3.12
CA THR A 322 -20.69 5.74 3.65
C THR A 322 -19.43 5.68 4.51
N ASP A 323 -19.53 5.06 5.68
CA ASP A 323 -18.38 4.71 6.50
C ASP A 323 -17.53 3.64 5.80
N ARG A 324 -16.51 4.11 5.08
CA ARG A 324 -15.59 3.24 4.33
C ARG A 324 -14.85 2.25 5.24
N ASP A 325 -14.51 2.62 6.47
CA ASP A 325 -13.77 1.72 7.36
C ASP A 325 -14.68 0.58 7.85
N ALA A 326 -15.96 0.84 8.07
CA ALA A 326 -16.94 -0.20 8.31
C ALA A 326 -17.08 -1.17 7.12
N GLU A 327 -17.06 -0.67 5.89
CA GLU A 327 -17.11 -1.52 4.69
C GLU A 327 -15.84 -2.34 4.49
N VAL A 328 -14.66 -1.75 4.68
CA VAL A 328 -13.38 -2.47 4.67
C VAL A 328 -13.36 -3.57 5.73
N ARG A 329 -13.93 -3.33 6.91
CA ARG A 329 -14.03 -4.33 7.98
C ARG A 329 -14.80 -5.57 7.54
N LYS A 330 -15.85 -5.44 6.73
CA LYS A 330 -16.58 -6.61 6.18
C LYS A 330 -15.68 -7.49 5.30
N ALA A 331 -14.84 -6.88 4.47
CA ALA A 331 -13.87 -7.63 3.65
C ALA A 331 -12.81 -8.33 4.51
N ILE A 332 -12.34 -7.67 5.57
CA ILE A 332 -11.41 -8.25 6.56
C ILE A 332 -12.05 -9.45 7.26
N ASP A 333 -13.27 -9.30 7.75
CA ASP A 333 -14.01 -10.35 8.45
C ASP A 333 -14.28 -11.56 7.53
N TYR A 334 -14.62 -11.32 6.26
CA TYR A 334 -14.75 -12.39 5.27
C TYR A 334 -13.43 -13.15 5.07
N CYS A 335 -12.30 -12.45 4.94
CA CYS A 335 -10.99 -13.09 4.79
C CYS A 335 -10.64 -13.92 6.02
N ARG A 336 -10.91 -13.40 7.22
CA ARG A 336 -10.74 -14.15 8.47
C ARG A 336 -11.59 -15.42 8.47
N LEU A 337 -12.88 -15.30 8.17
CA LEU A 337 -13.82 -16.41 8.08
C LEU A 337 -13.34 -17.51 7.12
N CYS A 338 -12.78 -17.14 5.97
CA CYS A 338 -12.26 -18.11 5.01
C CYS A 338 -11.09 -18.94 5.57
N LEU A 339 -10.34 -18.40 6.53
CA LEU A 339 -9.12 -19.01 7.05
C LEU A 339 -9.33 -19.80 8.33
N VAL A 340 -10.26 -19.39 9.20
CA VAL A 340 -10.43 -19.94 10.56
C VAL A 340 -11.66 -20.82 10.74
N ASP A 341 -12.63 -20.75 9.83
CA ASP A 341 -13.84 -21.62 9.82
C ASP A 341 -13.70 -22.73 8.77
#